data_AF-A0A6C0EM10-F1
#
_entry.id   AF-A0A6C0EM10-F1
#
_cell.length_a   1.000
_cell.length_b   1.000
_cell.length_c   1.000
_cell.angle_alpha   90.00
_cell.angle_beta   90.00
_cell.angle_gamma   90.00
#
_symmetry.space_group_name_H-M   'P 1'
#
loop_
_entity.id
_entity.type
_entity.pdbx_description
1 polymer ?
#
loop_
_entity_poly.entity_id
_entity_poly.type
_entity_poly.pdbx_seq_one_letter_code
_entity_poly.pdbx_strand_id
1 'polypeptide(L)'
;MSIKSDVLELESIRAELASLNIRRKKLKEKEREAETRIQDYLRSKQQTGVKYQGTAILVEEKEKRASKSNKIRDADAKCVLERYGITEPDRVLKELMEARKGEPIPNSKLKIKKYKNRN
;
A
#
# COMPACT_ATOMS: atom_id res chain seq x y z
N MET A 1 -0.29 -8.33 -37.13
CA MET A 1 -0.45 -8.54 -35.67
C MET A 1 -1.77 -9.24 -35.43
N SER A 2 -1.82 -10.26 -34.56
CA SER A 2 -3.02 -11.07 -34.33
C SER A 2 -3.45 -10.92 -32.88
N ILE A 3 -4.73 -10.65 -32.62
CA ILE A 3 -5.26 -10.56 -31.26
C ILE A 3 -4.91 -11.80 -30.39
N LYS A 4 -4.69 -12.95 -31.02
CA LYS A 4 -4.25 -14.17 -30.34
C LYS A 4 -2.83 -14.05 -29.77
N SER A 5 -1.89 -13.43 -30.49
CA SER A 5 -0.53 -13.21 -29.98
C SER A 5 -0.56 -12.27 -28.79
N ASP A 6 -1.33 -11.18 -28.88
CA ASP A 6 -1.41 -10.16 -27.84
C ASP A 6 -2.07 -10.69 -26.56
N VAL A 7 -3.07 -11.58 -26.71
CA VAL A 7 -3.69 -12.28 -25.57
C VAL A 7 -2.70 -13.21 -24.89
N LEU A 8 -1.92 -14.00 -25.65
CA LEU A 8 -0.90 -14.89 -25.09
C LEU A 8 0.22 -14.12 -24.39
N GLU A 9 0.68 -13.03 -25.00
CA GLU A 9 1.67 -12.12 -24.41
C GLU A 9 1.13 -11.53 -23.11
N LEU A 10 -0.11 -11.03 -23.10
CA LEU A 10 -0.74 -10.48 -21.89
C LEU A 10 -0.87 -11.52 -20.76
N GLU A 11 -1.22 -12.77 -21.08
CA GLU A 11 -1.26 -13.86 -20.10
C GLU A 11 0.15 -14.18 -19.55
N SER A 12 1.16 -14.20 -20.42
CA SER A 12 2.57 -14.41 -20.04
C SER A 12 3.05 -13.32 -19.09
N ILE A 13 2.85 -12.04 -19.45
CA ILE A 13 3.23 -10.88 -18.63
C ILE A 13 2.54 -10.95 -17.27
N ARG A 14 1.24 -11.30 -17.21
CA ARG A 14 0.52 -11.43 -15.94
C ARG A 14 1.07 -12.54 -15.06
N ALA A 15 1.44 -13.69 -15.63
CA ALA A 15 2.04 -14.79 -14.90
C ALA A 15 3.41 -14.41 -14.33
N GLU A 16 4.24 -13.73 -15.13
CA GLU A 16 5.54 -13.24 -14.69
C GLU A 16 5.42 -12.18 -13.59
N LEU A 17 4.52 -11.21 -13.73
CA LEU A 17 4.25 -10.23 -12.67
C LEU A 17 3.81 -10.91 -11.36
N ALA A 18 3.02 -11.98 -11.45
CA ALA A 18 2.62 -12.73 -10.26
C ALA A 18 3.82 -13.40 -9.57
N SER A 19 4.71 -14.04 -10.33
CA SER A 19 5.90 -14.71 -9.79
C SER A 19 6.89 -13.71 -9.19
N LEU A 20 7.14 -12.58 -9.87
CA LEU A 20 7.97 -11.49 -9.39
C LEU A 20 7.42 -10.88 -8.10
N ASN A 21 6.10 -10.72 -7.99
CA ASN A 21 5.48 -10.21 -6.77
C ASN A 21 5.69 -11.15 -5.56
N ILE A 22 5.65 -12.47 -5.77
CA ILE A 22 5.95 -13.44 -4.71
C ILE A 22 7.41 -13.29 -4.27
N ARG A 23 8.35 -13.23 -5.22
CA ARG A 23 9.78 -13.04 -4.92
C ARG A 23 10.03 -11.71 -4.19
N ARG A 24 9.41 -10.62 -4.65
CA ARG A 24 9.50 -9.30 -4.02
C ARG A 24 9.03 -9.32 -2.57
N LYS A 25 7.91 -9.99 -2.28
CA LYS A 25 7.40 -10.13 -0.90
C LYS A 25 8.42 -10.83 0.01
N LYS A 26 8.96 -11.96 -0.44
CA LYS A 26 9.99 -12.70 0.32
C LYS A 26 11.26 -11.86 0.56
N LEU A 27 11.70 -11.10 -0.44
CA LEU A 27 12.87 -10.24 -0.29
C LEU A 27 12.62 -9.11 0.70
N LYS A 28 11.44 -8.48 0.69
CA LYS A 28 11.07 -7.46 1.68
C LYS A 28 11.03 -8.00 3.11
N GLU A 29 10.57 -9.23 3.29
CA GLU A 29 10.57 -9.88 4.60
C GLU A 29 12.00 -10.10 5.10
N LYS A 30 12.87 -10.66 4.24
CA LYS A 30 14.29 -10.85 4.55
C LYS A 30 15.05 -9.55 4.81
N GLU A 31 14.75 -8.50 4.03
CA GLU A 31 15.28 -7.16 4.22
C GLU A 31 14.94 -6.65 5.62
N ARG A 32 13.67 -6.72 6.01
CA ARG A 32 13.21 -6.29 7.34
C ARG A 32 13.87 -7.11 8.45
N GLU A 33 13.96 -8.43 8.31
CA GLU A 33 14.65 -9.29 9.27
C GLU A 33 16.13 -8.91 9.43
N ALA A 34 16.82 -8.66 8.32
CA ALA A 34 18.22 -8.24 8.34
C ALA A 34 18.38 -6.88 9.02
N GLU A 35 17.51 -5.92 8.73
CA GLU A 35 17.49 -4.60 9.37
C GLU A 35 17.26 -4.70 10.88
N THR A 36 16.26 -5.50 11.31
CA THR A 36 15.98 -5.72 12.74
C THR A 36 17.18 -6.35 13.44
N ARG A 37 17.83 -7.36 12.84
CA ARG A 37 19.05 -7.96 13.42
C ARG A 37 20.19 -6.96 13.57
N ILE A 38 20.38 -6.06 12.59
CA ILE A 38 21.41 -5.01 12.65
C ILE A 38 21.07 -4.01 13.78
N GLN A 39 19.81 -3.57 13.88
CA GLN A 39 19.35 -2.67 14.93
C GLN A 39 19.52 -3.29 16.32
N ASP A 40 19.10 -4.55 16.50
CA ASP A 40 19.23 -5.28 17.77
C ASP A 40 20.70 -5.46 18.15
N TYR A 41 21.57 -5.76 17.18
CA TYR A 41 23.01 -5.83 17.40
C TYR A 41 23.56 -4.50 17.91
N LEU A 42 23.26 -3.38 17.23
CA LEU A 42 23.72 -2.05 17.63
C LEU A 42 23.19 -1.65 19.01
N ARG A 43 21.93 -1.94 19.30
CA ARG A 43 21.31 -1.73 20.63
C ARG A 43 21.99 -2.56 21.72
N SER A 44 22.28 -3.83 21.46
CA SER A 44 22.99 -4.71 22.41
C SER A 44 24.40 -4.21 22.75
N LYS A 45 25.01 -3.45 21.83
CA LYS A 45 26.33 -2.82 22.00
C LYS A 45 26.25 -1.38 22.49
N GLN A 46 25.04 -0.86 22.75
CA GLN A 46 24.80 0.55 23.10
C GLN A 46 25.43 1.53 22.09
N GLN A 47 25.46 1.15 20.82
CA GLN A 47 26.02 1.95 19.73
C GLN A 47 24.88 2.53 18.90
N THR A 48 24.99 3.82 18.57
CA THR A 48 24.07 4.50 17.64
C THR A 48 24.41 4.21 16.17
N GLY A 49 25.58 3.62 15.90
CA GLY A 49 25.97 3.18 14.57
C GLY A 49 27.37 2.57 14.50
N VAL A 50 27.70 2.03 13.32
CA VAL A 50 28.97 1.38 13.02
C VAL A 50 29.43 1.72 11.61
N LYS A 51 30.74 1.85 11.41
CA LYS A 51 31.34 1.94 10.06
C LYS A 51 31.70 0.54 9.58
N TYR A 52 31.27 0.18 8.37
CA TYR A 52 31.57 -1.10 7.76
C TYR A 52 31.78 -0.92 6.25
N GLN A 53 32.91 -1.40 5.72
CA GLN A 53 33.25 -1.36 4.29
C GLN A 53 33.01 0.01 3.62
N GLY A 54 33.53 1.09 4.22
CA GLY A 54 33.36 2.45 3.69
C GLY A 54 31.94 3.05 3.86
N THR A 55 31.03 2.34 4.52
CA THR A 55 29.64 2.78 4.76
C THR A 55 29.41 3.02 6.25
N ALA A 56 28.70 4.10 6.60
CA ALA A 56 28.23 4.32 7.95
C ALA A 56 26.79 3.80 8.10
N ILE A 57 26.57 2.89 9.05
CA ILE A 57 25.27 2.35 9.41
C ILE A 57 24.84 3.04 10.69
N LEU A 58 23.77 3.82 10.65
CA LEU A 58 23.27 4.63 11.77
C LEU A 58 21.82 4.26 12.07
N VAL A 59 21.47 4.18 13.36
CA VAL A 59 20.08 4.04 13.80
C VAL A 59 19.52 5.44 13.98
N GLU A 60 18.58 5.83 13.11
CA GLU A 60 17.89 7.11 13.19
C GLU A 60 16.47 6.89 13.73
N GLU A 61 16.17 7.52 14.86
CA GLU A 61 14.82 7.51 15.42
C GLU A 61 14.03 8.68 14.85
N LYS A 62 13.02 8.36 14.04
CA LYS A 62 12.07 9.35 13.48
C LYS A 62 10.70 9.09 14.04
N GLU A 63 10.12 10.11 14.68
CA GLU A 63 8.71 10.07 15.05
C GLU A 63 7.85 10.07 13.79
N LYS A 64 6.98 9.07 13.68
CA LYS A 64 5.99 8.98 12.61
C LYS A 64 4.60 8.95 13.21
N ARG A 65 3.71 9.81 12.71
CA ARG A 65 2.29 9.76 13.04
C ARG A 65 1.67 8.51 12.41
N ALA A 66 1.13 7.62 13.23
CA ALA A 66 0.37 6.48 12.74
C ALA A 66 -0.89 6.99 12.01
N SER A 67 -1.23 6.34 10.89
CA SER A 67 -2.52 6.61 10.25
C SER A 67 -3.62 6.07 11.15
N LYS A 68 -4.60 6.93 11.46
CA LYS A 68 -5.86 6.49 12.06
C LYS A 68 -6.62 5.62 11.06
N SER A 69 -7.38 4.64 11.55
CA SER A 69 -8.31 3.87 10.73
C SER A 69 -9.45 4.76 10.23
N ASN A 70 -10.10 4.39 9.12
CA ASN A 70 -11.22 5.18 8.57
C ASN A 70 -12.31 5.41 9.62
N LYS A 71 -12.66 4.38 10.40
CA LYS A 71 -13.64 4.48 11.49
C LYS A 71 -13.28 5.57 12.51
N ILE A 72 -12.02 5.63 12.93
CA ILE A 72 -11.56 6.64 13.90
C ILE A 72 -11.53 8.02 13.25
N ARG A 73 -11.06 8.12 12.00
CA ARG A 73 -11.02 9.38 11.25
C ARG A 73 -12.41 9.97 11.05
N ASP A 74 -13.40 9.13 10.72
CA ASP A 74 -14.77 9.57 10.48
C ASP A 74 -15.42 10.00 11.79
N ALA A 75 -15.19 9.28 12.90
CA ALA A 75 -15.65 9.69 14.22
C ALA A 75 -15.05 11.04 14.64
N ASP A 76 -13.73 11.21 14.50
CA ASP A 76 -13.07 12.49 14.79
C ASP A 76 -13.62 13.62 13.92
N ALA A 77 -13.85 13.36 12.63
CA ALA A 77 -14.42 14.34 11.71
C ALA A 77 -15.84 14.75 12.13
N LYS A 78 -16.70 13.81 12.53
CA LYS A 78 -18.04 14.11 13.05
C LYS A 78 -17.96 14.97 14.31
N CYS A 79 -17.11 14.61 15.27
CA CYS A 79 -16.92 15.42 16.47
C CYS A 79 -16.47 16.85 16.15
N VAL A 80 -15.66 17.04 15.10
CA VAL A 80 -15.30 18.39 14.64
C VAL A 80 -16.52 19.10 14.05
N LEU A 81 -17.29 18.47 13.18
CA LEU A 81 -18.51 19.05 12.59
C LEU A 81 -19.53 19.44 13.66
N GLU A 82 -19.74 18.58 14.67
CA GLU A 82 -20.60 18.85 15.83
C GLU A 82 -20.14 20.06 16.64
N ARG A 83 -18.82 20.21 16.88
CA ARG A 83 -18.26 21.38 17.56
C ARG A 83 -18.50 22.69 16.81
N TYR A 84 -18.64 22.63 15.49
CA TYR A 84 -19.01 23.78 14.66
C TYR A 84 -20.53 23.97 14.53
N GLY A 85 -21.34 23.24 15.31
CA GLY A 85 -22.80 23.42 15.38
C GLY A 85 -23.56 22.73 14.24
N ILE A 86 -22.95 21.79 13.54
CA ILE A 86 -23.62 21.05 12.46
C ILE A 86 -24.53 19.98 13.08
N THR A 87 -25.84 20.10 12.86
CA THR A 87 -26.87 19.22 13.44
C THR A 87 -26.88 17.82 12.82
N GLU A 88 -26.47 17.69 11.56
CA GLU A 88 -26.43 16.42 10.81
C GLU A 88 -24.98 16.09 10.36
N PRO A 89 -24.05 15.84 11.28
CA PRO A 89 -22.63 15.65 10.97
C PRO A 89 -22.38 14.45 10.06
N ASP A 90 -23.18 13.39 10.18
CA ASP A 90 -23.13 12.21 9.31
C ASP A 90 -23.39 12.53 7.85
N ARG A 91 -24.44 13.31 7.60
CA ARG A 91 -24.85 13.69 6.25
C ARG A 91 -23.84 14.62 5.61
N VAL A 92 -23.42 15.65 6.35
CA VAL A 92 -22.43 16.62 5.86
C VAL A 92 -21.09 15.94 5.59
N LEU A 93 -20.66 15.02 6.46
CA LEU A 93 -19.44 14.26 6.22
C LEU A 93 -19.55 13.44 4.92
N LYS A 94 -20.68 12.78 4.68
CA LYS A 94 -20.90 12.00 3.46
C LYS A 94 -20.86 12.89 2.21
N GLU A 95 -21.56 14.01 2.23
CA GLU A 95 -21.58 14.99 1.13
C GLU A 95 -20.18 15.55 0.85
N LEU A 96 -19.43 15.89 1.91
CA LEU A 96 -18.04 16.34 1.82
C LEU A 96 -17.13 15.27 1.20
N MET A 97 -17.31 14.00 1.57
CA MET A 97 -16.52 12.91 1.00
C MET A 97 -16.85 12.66 -0.47
N GLU A 98 -18.10 12.82 -0.91
CA GLU A 98 -18.47 12.75 -2.33
C GLU A 98 -17.87 13.91 -3.13
N ALA A 99 -17.96 15.14 -2.63
CA ALA A 99 -17.40 16.32 -3.29
C ALA A 99 -15.88 16.21 -3.55
N ARG A 100 -15.16 15.40 -2.77
CA ARG A 100 -13.73 15.16 -2.90
C ARG A 100 -13.34 14.12 -3.96
N LYS A 101 -14.27 13.30 -4.47
CA LYS A 101 -13.94 12.17 -5.35
C LYS A 101 -13.61 12.57 -6.79
N GLY A 102 -13.90 13.81 -7.18
CA GLY A 102 -13.74 14.28 -8.56
C GLY A 102 -14.73 13.62 -9.52
N GLU A 103 -14.65 13.99 -10.81
CA GLU A 103 -15.55 13.45 -11.82
C GLU A 103 -15.22 11.98 -12.18
N PRO A 104 -16.24 11.14 -12.43
CA PRO A 104 -16.01 9.76 -12.83
C PRO A 104 -15.36 9.69 -14.22
N ILE A 105 -14.15 9.14 -14.28
CA ILE A 105 -13.44 8.90 -15.54
C ILE A 105 -13.77 7.47 -16.03
N PRO A 106 -14.32 7.29 -17.25
CA PRO A 106 -14.60 5.97 -17.78
C PRO A 106 -13.30 5.20 -18.02
N ASN A 107 -13.15 4.05 -17.38
CA ASN A 107 -11.99 3.18 -17.53
C ASN A 107 -12.44 1.80 -18.03
N SER A 108 -11.98 1.40 -19.21
CA SER A 108 -12.26 0.09 -19.80
C SER A 108 -11.18 -0.91 -19.41
N LYS A 109 -11.58 -2.04 -18.80
CA LYS A 109 -10.68 -3.13 -18.43
C LYS A 109 -10.98 -4.40 -19.24
N LEU A 110 -9.95 -5.02 -19.80
CA LEU A 110 -10.06 -6.32 -20.48
C LEU A 110 -10.36 -7.44 -19.47
N LYS A 111 -11.46 -8.17 -19.69
CA LYS A 111 -11.87 -9.35 -18.91
C LYS A 111 -11.77 -10.61 -19.76
N ILE A 112 -10.73 -11.41 -19.53
CA ILE A 112 -10.51 -12.68 -20.23
C ILE A 112 -11.21 -13.79 -19.42
N LYS A 113 -12.16 -14.50 -20.04
CA LYS A 113 -12.84 -15.67 -19.45
C LYS A 113 -12.60 -16.90 -20.34
N LYS A 114 -12.15 -18.00 -19.74
CA LYS A 114 -12.08 -19.30 -20.42
C LYS A 114 -13.49 -19.90 -20.49
N TYR A 115 -13.91 -20.34 -21.66
CA TYR A 115 -15.13 -21.12 -21.83
C TYR A 115 -14.77 -22.61 -21.96
N LYS A 116 -15.62 -23.50 -21.43
CA LYS A 116 -15.52 -24.94 -21.70
C LYS A 116 -16.16 -25.18 -23.07
N ASN A 117 -15.44 -25.84 -23.97
CA ASN A 117 -16.08 -26.45 -25.13
C ASN A 117 -16.94 -27.61 -24.63
N ARG A 118 -18.24 -27.59 -24.95
CA ARG A 118 -19.06 -28.80 -24.96
C ARG A 118 -18.63 -29.58 -26.21
N ASN A 119 -18.03 -30.74 -26.02
CA ASN A 119 -18.08 -31.79 -27.04
C ASN A 119 -19.51 -32.31 -27.14
#